data_AF-A0A2M6W4N8-F1
#
_entry.id   AF-A0A2M6W4N8-F1
#
_cell.length_a   1.000
_cell.length_b   1.000
_cell.length_c   1.000
_cell.angle_alpha   90.00
_cell.angle_beta   90.00
_cell.angle_gamma   90.00
#
_symmetry.space_group_name_H-M   'P 1'
#
loop_
_entity.id
_entity.type
_entity.pdbx_description
1 polymer ?
#
loop_
_entity_poly.entity_id
_entity_poly.type
_entity_poly.pdbx_seq_one_letter_code
_entity_poly.pdbx_strand_id
1 'polypeptide(L)' 'MAQSTIWEKEYRQPKLLAPTDKPQKDTLNFFRYLRKKHSVRLEDKPSILDIGSGNGRNANYLAEMGAEVSGIE' A
#
# COMPACT_ATOMS: atom_id res chain seq x y z
N MET A 1 -10.50 7.11 19.07
CA MET A 1 -9.37 6.48 19.81
C MET A 1 -8.24 7.50 19.90
N ALA A 2 -7.45 7.55 20.97
CA ALA A 2 -6.39 8.57 21.08
C ALA A 2 -5.42 8.54 19.88
N GLN A 3 -5.11 7.35 19.36
CA GLN A 3 -4.25 7.17 18.18
C GLN A 3 -4.87 7.70 16.88
N SER A 4 -6.19 7.55 16.66
CA SER A 4 -6.85 8.02 15.43
C SER A 4 -6.78 9.54 15.31
N THR A 5 -6.96 10.27 16.41
CA THR A 5 -6.85 11.74 16.42
C THR A 5 -5.44 12.22 16.09
N ILE A 6 -4.40 11.48 16.48
CA ILE A 6 -3.01 11.83 16.16
C ILE A 6 -2.73 11.60 14.68
N TRP A 7 -3.17 10.48 14.11
CA TRP A 7 -3.06 10.22 12.67
C TRP A 7 -3.80 11.25 11.84
N GLU A 8 -5.05 11.59 12.20
CA GLU A 8 -5.82 12.64 11.53
C GLU A 8 -5.09 14.00 11.52
N LYS A 9 -4.45 14.36 12.65
CA LYS A 9 -3.66 15.59 12.73
C LYS A 9 -2.43 15.52 11.82
N GLU A 10 -1.75 14.38 11.79
CA GLU A 10 -0.57 14.14 10.97
C GLU A 10 -0.90 14.15 9.46
N TYR A 11 -2.03 13.59 9.03
CA TYR A 11 -2.49 13.69 7.64
C TYR A 11 -2.82 15.12 7.21
N ARG A 12 -3.37 15.94 8.12
CA ARG A 12 -3.71 17.35 7.82
C ARG A 12 -2.50 18.27 7.81
N GLN A 13 -1.54 18.02 8.69
CA GLN A 13 -0.35 18.84 8.88
C GLN A 13 0.87 17.92 9.01
N PRO A 14 1.39 17.40 7.88
CA PRO A 14 2.45 16.40 7.89
C PRO A 14 3.72 16.98 8.53
N LYS A 15 4.24 16.27 9.52
CA LYS A 15 5.55 16.52 10.13
C LYS A 15 6.51 15.37 9.91
N LEU A 16 5.98 14.16 9.93
CA LEU A 16 6.65 12.87 9.76
C LEU A 16 6.17 12.16 8.50
N LEU A 17 4.90 12.32 8.12
CA LEU A 17 4.39 11.78 6.87
C LEU A 17 4.98 12.51 5.67
N ALA A 18 5.47 11.75 4.70
CA ALA A 18 5.94 12.23 3.41
C ALA A 18 5.07 11.64 2.29
N PRO A 19 3.88 12.21 2.04
CA PRO A 19 2.97 11.68 1.05
C PRO A 19 3.60 11.69 -0.35
N THR A 20 3.43 10.58 -1.06
CA THR A 20 3.91 10.37 -2.41
C THR A 20 3.03 9.33 -3.10
N ASP A 21 2.91 9.43 -4.41
CA ASP A 21 2.28 8.45 -5.28
C ASP A 21 3.17 7.23 -5.57
N LYS A 22 4.47 7.31 -5.28
CA LYS A 22 5.41 6.21 -5.57
C LYS A 22 5.25 5.08 -4.55
N PRO A 23 5.12 3.82 -5.00
CA PRO A 23 5.07 2.68 -4.10
C PRO A 23 6.37 2.54 -3.30
N GLN A 24 6.28 1.91 -2.12
CA GLN A 24 7.47 1.64 -1.32
C GLN A 24 8.37 0.62 -2.01
N LYS A 25 9.67 0.86 -1.91
CA LYS A 25 10.70 -0.07 -2.42
C LYS A 25 10.54 -1.48 -1.82
N ASP A 26 10.15 -1.58 -0.55
CA ASP A 26 9.96 -2.87 0.11
C ASP A 26 8.74 -3.62 -0.42
N THR A 27 7.64 -2.91 -0.70
CA THR A 27 6.47 -3.46 -1.41
C THR A 27 6.87 -4.03 -2.77
N LEU A 28 7.61 -3.26 -3.57
CA LEU A 28 8.11 -3.72 -4.88
C LEU A 28 9.00 -4.97 -4.75
N ASN A 29 9.92 -4.96 -3.78
CA ASN A 29 10.81 -6.09 -3.54
C ASN A 29 10.06 -7.34 -3.10
N PHE A 30 9.03 -7.17 -2.26
CA PHE A 30 8.20 -8.26 -1.77
C PHE A 30 7.42 -8.93 -2.89
N PHE A 31 6.74 -8.17 -3.75
CA PHE A 31 6.03 -8.77 -4.89
C PHE A 31 6.98 -9.36 -5.94
N ARG A 32 8.18 -8.79 -6.12
CA ARG A 32 9.24 -9.41 -6.93
C ARG A 32 9.68 -10.76 -6.35
N TYR A 33 9.82 -10.85 -5.02
CA TYR A 33 10.13 -12.10 -4.33
C TYR A 33 9.00 -13.12 -4.51
N LEU A 34 7.75 -12.73 -4.28
CA LEU A 34 6.58 -13.60 -4.43
C LEU A 34 6.47 -14.16 -5.85
N ARG A 35 6.68 -13.31 -6.87
CA ARG A 35 6.72 -13.74 -8.27
C ARG A 35 7.80 -14.77 -8.54
N LYS A 36 8.99 -14.60 -7.96
CA LYS A 36 10.13 -15.50 -8.17
C LYS A 36 10.01 -16.82 -7.40
N LYS A 37 9.48 -16.79 -6.17
CA LYS A 37 9.51 -17.92 -5.24
C LYS A 37 8.20 -18.70 -5.16
N HIS A 38 7.09 -18.02 -5.39
CA HIS A 38 5.74 -18.58 -5.23
C HIS A 38 4.91 -18.45 -6.52
N SER A 39 5.50 -17.96 -7.61
CA SER A 39 4.83 -17.75 -8.90
C SER A 39 3.58 -16.86 -8.81
N VAL A 40 3.44 -16.06 -7.75
CA VAL A 40 2.33 -15.10 -7.59
C VAL A 40 2.55 -13.93 -8.53
N ARG A 41 1.58 -13.65 -9.38
CA ARG A 41 1.59 -12.54 -10.35
C ARG A 41 0.44 -11.61 -10.02
N LEU A 42 0.68 -10.30 -10.12
CA LEU A 42 -0.38 -9.30 -9.88
C LEU A 42 -1.39 -9.30 -11.04
N GLU A 43 -0.93 -9.71 -12.22
CA GLU A 43 -1.71 -9.86 -13.44
C GLU A 43 -2.78 -10.97 -13.33
N ASP A 44 -2.60 -11.92 -12.39
CA ASP A 44 -3.56 -12.99 -12.11
C ASP A 44 -4.71 -12.53 -11.19
N LYS A 45 -4.84 -11.21 -10.95
CA LYS A 45 -5.89 -10.55 -10.16
C LYS A 45 -6.04 -11.09 -8.73
N PRO A 46 -4.95 -11.20 -7.93
CA PRO A 46 -5.09 -11.60 -6.54
C PRO A 46 -5.88 -10.54 -5.75
N SER A 47 -6.72 -10.98 -4.82
CA SER A 47 -7.36 -10.09 -3.85
C SER A 47 -6.37 -9.73 -2.75
N ILE A 48 -6.14 -8.43 -2.54
CA ILE A 48 -5.15 -7.89 -1.58
C ILE A 48 -5.85 -6.93 -0.61
N LEU A 49 -5.53 -7.06 0.68
CA LEU A 49 -5.92 -6.13 1.73
C LEU A 49 -4.69 -5.31 2.17
N ASP A 50 -4.75 -3.99 2.02
CA ASP A 50 -3.71 -3.03 2.45
C ASP A 50 -4.16 -2.37 3.78
N ILE A 51 -3.51 -2.73 4.89
CA ILE A 51 -3.85 -2.24 6.24
C ILE A 51 -2.89 -1.13 6.63
N GLY A 52 -3.43 0.01 7.07
CA GLY A 52 -2.63 1.24 7.21
C GLY A 52 -2.24 1.78 5.85
N SER A 53 -3.19 1.74 4.90
CA SER A 53 -2.96 2.08 3.50
C SER A 53 -2.56 3.54 3.27
N GLY A 54 -2.83 4.41 4.25
CA GLY A 54 -2.56 5.84 4.22
C GLY A 54 -3.07 6.53 2.97
N ASN A 55 -2.18 7.16 2.21
CA ASN A 55 -2.54 7.81 0.95
C ASN A 55 -2.69 6.84 -0.24
N GLY A 56 -2.63 5.53 0.00
CA GLY A 56 -2.92 4.49 -0.99
C GLY A 56 -1.79 4.18 -1.98
N ARG A 57 -0.56 4.68 -1.79
CA ARG A 57 0.53 4.55 -2.78
C ARG A 57 0.87 3.11 -3.18
N ASN A 58 0.77 2.18 -2.23
CA ASN A 58 1.01 0.76 -2.52
C ASN A 58 -0.23 0.16 -3.18
N ALA A 59 -1.41 0.36 -2.59
CA ALA A 59 -2.67 -0.12 -3.15
C ALA A 59 -2.88 0.30 -4.62
N ASN A 60 -2.65 1.58 -4.94
CA ASN A 60 -2.78 2.11 -6.30
C ASN A 60 -1.82 1.42 -7.26
N TYR A 61 -0.54 1.29 -6.90
CA TYR A 61 0.44 0.57 -7.72
C TYR A 61 0.03 -0.90 -7.96
N LEU A 62 -0.42 -1.59 -6.92
CA LEU A 62 -0.82 -3.00 -7.03
C LEU A 62 -2.07 -3.16 -7.91
N ALA A 63 -3.02 -2.23 -7.82
CA ALA A 63 -4.19 -2.19 -8.66
C ALA A 63 -3.84 -1.90 -10.14
N GLU A 64 -2.93 -0.97 -10.40
CA GLU A 64 -2.41 -0.69 -11.76
C GLU A 64 -1.75 -1.92 -12.40
N MET A 65 -1.13 -2.78 -11.57
CA MET A 65 -0.52 -4.03 -12.00
C MET A 65 -1.52 -5.19 -12.18
N GLY A 66 -2.80 -4.96 -11.90
CA GLY A 66 -3.90 -5.91 -12.16
C GLY A 66 -4.52 -6.55 -10.91
N ALA A 67 -4.02 -6.28 -9.71
CA ALA A 67 -4.60 -6.85 -8.49
C ALA A 67 -5.93 -6.20 -8.11
N GLU A 68 -6.77 -6.93 -7.38
CA GLU A 68 -7.98 -6.39 -6.75
C GLU A 68 -7.64 -5.97 -5.32
N VAL A 69 -7.60 -4.67 -5.06
CA VAL A 69 -7.08 -4.15 -3.78
C VAL A 69 -8.16 -3.45 -2.98
N SER A 70 -8.23 -3.76 -1.69
CA SER A 70 -9.02 -3.04 -0.68
C SER A 70 -8.07 -2.42 0.35
N GLY A 71 -8.29 -1.16 0.71
CA GLY A 71 -7.50 -0.44 1.72
C GLY A 71 -8.30 -0.18 2.99
N ILE A 72 -7.66 -0.30 4.15
CA ILE A 72 -8.19 0.16 5.44
C ILE A 72 -7.16 1.11 6.05
N GLU A 73 -7.63 2.26 6.52
CA GLU A 73 -6.87 3.25 7.31
C GLU A 73 -7.56 3.47 8.66
#